data_AF-A0A956GPL6-F1
#
_entry.id   AF-A0A956GPL6-F1
#
_cell.length_a   1.000
_cell.length_b   1.000
_cell.length_c   1.000
_cell.angle_alpha   90.00
_cell.angle_beta   90.00
_cell.angle_gamma   90.00
#
_symmetry.space_group_name_H-M   'P 1'
#
loop_
_entity.id
_entity.type
_entity.pdbx_description
1 polymer ?
#
loop_
_entity_poly.entity_id
_entity_poly.type
_entity_poly.pdbx_seq_one_letter_code
_entity_poly.pdbx_strand_id
1 'polypeptide(L)'
;MPRAPVAACAALVVAATLAPPSAARGDGGVDYFGKRDTTSVTYRRAKPRTLNQRLTIGGLAAGAVLSLGVGVYFHLDSRDAADEVSADHGVVGTWTDARQATYDRAGSSGTKAIVGYVLAALFTGGTIAATVMTHPGDEEVVLTPGARAARPLVTPVAGGAVVGGAWSW
;
A
#
# COMPACT_ATOMS: atom_id res chain seq x y z
N MET A 1 21.68 31.35 29.93
CA MET A 1 20.73 30.23 29.81
C MET A 1 21.13 29.38 28.61
N PRO A 2 21.56 28.13 28.80
CA PRO A 2 21.99 27.28 27.69
C PRO A 2 20.79 26.79 26.89
N ARG A 3 20.80 27.02 25.57
CA ARG A 3 19.78 26.51 24.64
C ARG A 3 20.06 25.03 24.36
N ALA A 4 19.08 24.17 24.60
CA ALA A 4 19.16 22.75 24.28
C ALA A 4 19.29 22.55 22.75
N PRO A 5 20.11 21.58 22.28
CA PRO A 5 20.24 21.29 20.87
C PRO A 5 18.94 20.70 20.33
N VAL A 6 18.33 21.37 19.36
CA VAL A 6 17.23 20.83 18.55
C VAL A 6 17.83 19.74 17.67
N ALA A 7 17.70 18.49 18.09
CA ALA A 7 18.08 17.33 17.30
C ALA A 7 17.20 17.30 16.04
N ALA A 8 17.78 17.67 14.91
CA ALA A 8 17.19 17.49 13.60
C ALA A 8 17.06 15.97 13.34
N CYS A 9 15.89 15.41 13.64
CA CYS A 9 15.53 14.07 13.19
C CYS A 9 15.42 14.10 11.67
N ALA A 10 16.46 13.63 11.00
CA ALA A 10 16.45 13.33 9.59
C ALA A 10 15.34 12.31 9.31
N ALA A 11 14.23 12.77 8.74
CA ALA A 11 13.18 11.90 8.24
C ALA A 11 13.71 11.17 7.00
N LEU A 12 14.19 9.94 7.21
CA LEU A 12 14.55 9.02 6.15
C LEU A 12 13.26 8.59 5.43
N VAL A 13 12.93 9.27 4.32
CA VAL A 13 11.86 8.85 3.42
C VAL A 13 12.38 7.65 2.62
N VAL A 14 12.14 6.45 3.13
CA VAL A 14 12.36 5.21 2.37
C VAL A 14 11.21 5.07 1.38
N ALA A 15 11.40 5.61 0.18
CA ALA A 15 10.57 5.26 -0.97
C ALA A 15 10.86 3.80 -1.34
N ALA A 16 10.17 2.86 -0.68
CA ALA A 16 10.19 1.46 -1.05
C ALA A 16 9.40 1.31 -2.36
N THR A 17 10.07 1.52 -3.49
CA THR A 17 9.59 1.06 -4.79
C THR A 17 9.52 -0.46 -4.74
N LEU A 18 8.33 -1.00 -4.45
CA LEU A 18 8.02 -2.42 -4.56
C LEU A 18 8.05 -2.78 -6.05
N ALA A 19 9.24 -3.01 -6.60
CA ALA A 19 9.37 -3.70 -7.87
C ALA A 19 8.82 -5.12 -7.66
N PRO A 20 7.86 -5.59 -8.48
CA PRO A 20 7.46 -6.98 -8.44
C PRO A 20 8.69 -7.83 -8.77
N PRO A 21 8.92 -8.97 -8.08
CA PRO A 21 9.98 -9.87 -8.46
C PRO A 21 9.70 -10.34 -9.89
N SER A 22 10.55 -9.90 -10.82
CA SER A 22 10.61 -10.41 -12.18
C SER A 22 11.00 -11.88 -12.09
N ALA A 23 10.01 -12.76 -12.10
CA ALA A 23 10.22 -14.18 -12.25
C ALA A 23 10.99 -14.40 -13.57
N ALA A 24 12.22 -14.88 -13.45
CA ALA A 24 13.06 -15.24 -14.59
C ALA A 24 12.30 -16.26 -15.45
N ARG A 25 11.97 -15.86 -16.68
CA ARG A 25 11.38 -16.73 -17.68
C ARG A 25 12.50 -17.64 -18.19
N GLY A 26 12.49 -18.91 -17.79
CA GLY A 26 13.43 -19.89 -18.30
C GLY A 26 13.10 -20.23 -19.75
N ASP A 27 13.94 -19.79 -20.68
CA ASP A 27 13.85 -20.07 -22.13
C ASP A 27 14.37 -21.48 -22.50
N GLY A 28 13.99 -22.50 -21.72
CA GLY A 28 14.21 -23.89 -22.08
C GLY A 28 13.00 -24.39 -22.86
N GLY A 29 13.11 -24.55 -24.18
CA GLY A 29 12.07 -25.16 -25.00
C GLY A 29 11.77 -26.58 -24.54
N VAL A 30 10.67 -26.75 -23.79
CA VAL A 30 10.21 -28.05 -23.30
C VAL A 30 9.44 -28.74 -24.42
N ASP A 31 9.84 -29.97 -24.75
CA ASP A 31 9.09 -30.87 -25.62
C ASP A 31 7.75 -31.23 -24.94
N TYR A 32 6.65 -30.68 -25.45
CA TYR A 32 5.31 -30.80 -24.85
C TYR A 32 4.62 -32.15 -25.11
N PHE A 33 5.21 -33.06 -25.89
CA PHE A 33 4.56 -34.31 -26.30
C PHE A 33 5.38 -35.58 -26.01
N GLY A 34 6.58 -35.45 -25.45
CA GLY A 34 7.37 -36.58 -24.95
C GLY A 34 6.81 -37.15 -23.66
N LYS A 35 6.18 -38.34 -23.74
CA LYS A 35 5.64 -39.17 -22.63
C LYS A 35 4.74 -38.40 -21.66
N ARG A 36 3.43 -38.64 -21.75
CA ARG A 36 2.43 -38.21 -20.76
C ARG A 36 2.72 -38.85 -19.40
N ASP A 37 3.62 -38.24 -18.64
CA ASP A 37 3.77 -38.49 -17.22
C ASP A 37 2.50 -37.96 -16.56
N THR A 38 1.66 -38.85 -16.04
CA THR A 38 0.42 -38.53 -15.31
C THR A 38 0.71 -38.00 -13.90
N THR A 39 1.92 -37.52 -13.69
CA THR A 39 2.44 -37.09 -12.39
C THR A 39 1.79 -35.77 -12.04
N SER A 40 1.02 -35.74 -10.96
CA SER A 40 0.40 -34.52 -10.45
C SER A 40 1.48 -33.47 -10.17
N VAL A 41 1.35 -32.30 -10.79
CA VAL A 41 2.25 -31.18 -10.54
C VAL A 41 1.66 -30.36 -9.41
N THR A 42 2.35 -30.36 -8.28
CA THR A 42 1.97 -29.55 -7.14
C THR A 42 2.74 -28.24 -7.15
N TYR A 43 2.05 -27.11 -7.12
CA TYR A 43 2.68 -25.80 -6.93
C TYR A 43 2.03 -25.05 -5.78
N ARG A 44 2.83 -24.24 -5.08
CA ARG A 44 2.35 -23.35 -4.02
C ARG A 44 1.98 -22.00 -4.62
N ARG A 45 0.80 -21.50 -4.26
CA ARG A 45 0.31 -20.18 -4.64
C ARG A 45 0.01 -19.38 -3.38
N ALA A 46 0.36 -18.10 -3.34
CA ALA A 46 -0.08 -17.22 -2.26
C ALA A 46 -1.62 -17.14 -2.23
N LYS A 47 -2.22 -17.40 -1.07
CA LYS A 47 -3.66 -17.27 -0.89
C LYS A 47 -4.07 -15.80 -1.03
N PRO A 48 -5.18 -15.46 -1.69
CA PRO A 48 -5.62 -14.07 -1.77
C PRO A 48 -6.01 -13.55 -0.38
N ARG A 49 -5.60 -12.31 -0.07
CA ARG A 49 -6.10 -11.58 1.11
C ARG A 49 -7.62 -11.44 1.05
N THR A 50 -8.28 -11.54 2.20
CA THR A 50 -9.72 -11.33 2.34
C THR A 50 -10.09 -9.88 2.05
N LEU A 51 -11.38 -9.62 1.75
CA LEU A 51 -11.85 -8.25 1.49
C LEU A 51 -11.55 -7.33 2.68
N ASN A 52 -11.83 -7.77 3.91
CA ASN A 52 -11.59 -6.98 5.12
C ASN A 52 -10.11 -6.63 5.29
N GLN A 53 -9.19 -7.58 5.04
CA GLN A 53 -7.75 -7.32 5.11
C GLN A 53 -7.31 -6.26 4.08
N ARG A 54 -7.85 -6.34 2.84
CA ARG A 54 -7.55 -5.35 1.80
C ARG A 54 -8.08 -3.97 2.17
N LEU A 55 -9.29 -3.89 2.72
CA LEU A 55 -9.90 -2.63 3.17
C LEU A 55 -9.11 -2.02 4.32
N THR A 56 -8.67 -2.81 5.31
CA THR A 56 -7.86 -2.31 6.42
C THR A 56 -6.52 -1.78 5.93
N ILE A 57 -5.77 -2.55 5.13
CA ILE A 57 -4.47 -2.11 4.59
C ILE A 57 -4.65 -0.87 3.71
N GLY A 58 -5.65 -0.90 2.82
CA GLY A 58 -5.95 0.23 1.93
C GLY A 58 -6.34 1.50 2.69
N GLY A 59 -7.15 1.36 3.75
CA GLY A 59 -7.55 2.48 4.59
C GLY A 59 -6.38 3.11 5.35
N LEU A 60 -5.48 2.29 5.90
CA LEU A 60 -4.26 2.78 6.56
C LEU A 60 -3.34 3.49 5.57
N ALA A 61 -3.12 2.91 4.39
CA ALA A 61 -2.30 3.52 3.34
C ALA A 61 -2.88 4.85 2.86
N ALA A 62 -4.20 4.92 2.64
CA ALA A 62 -4.88 6.17 2.29
C ALA A 62 -4.75 7.23 3.40
N GLY A 63 -4.91 6.83 4.66
CA GLY A 63 -4.71 7.69 5.83
C GLY A 63 -3.30 8.27 5.90
N ALA A 64 -2.27 7.47 5.56
CA ALA A 64 -0.88 7.93 5.50
C ALA A 64 -0.70 9.03 4.45
N VAL A 65 -1.18 8.81 3.23
CA VAL A 65 -1.06 9.78 2.12
C VAL A 65 -1.79 11.08 2.43
N LEU A 66 -3.01 11.00 2.96
CA LEU A 66 -3.79 12.19 3.34
C LEU A 66 -3.09 12.99 4.43
N SER A 67 -2.61 12.30 5.48
CA SER A 67 -1.92 12.95 6.60
C SER A 67 -0.61 13.62 6.16
N LEU A 68 0.14 12.96 5.26
CA LEU A 68 1.36 13.52 4.67
C LEU A 68 1.05 14.78 3.85
N GLY A 69 0.01 14.74 3.02
CA GLY A 69 -0.43 15.90 2.23
C GLY A 69 -0.81 17.10 3.09
N VAL A 70 -1.57 16.88 4.17
CA VAL A 70 -1.90 17.92 5.16
C VAL A 70 -0.64 18.45 5.85
N GLY A 71 0.29 17.57 6.22
CA GLY A 71 1.58 17.95 6.81
C GLY A 71 2.39 18.86 5.88
N VAL A 72 2.52 18.50 4.61
CA VAL A 72 3.23 19.31 3.59
C VAL A 72 2.55 20.67 3.40
N TYR A 73 1.22 20.71 3.31
CA TYR A 73 0.48 21.97 3.18
C TYR A 73 0.82 22.95 4.31
N PHE A 74 0.71 22.52 5.56
CA PHE A 74 1.02 23.37 6.71
C PHE A 74 2.51 23.70 6.84
N HIS A 75 3.40 22.83 6.35
CA HIS A 75 4.83 23.10 6.31
C HIS A 75 5.13 24.27 5.37
N LEU A 76 4.52 24.28 4.17
CA LEU A 76 4.68 25.36 3.21
C LEU A 76 4.08 26.67 3.75
N ASP A 77 2.88 26.63 4.35
CA ASP A 77 2.27 27.80 4.99
C ASP A 77 3.13 28.38 6.12
N SER A 78 3.73 27.50 6.94
CA SER A 78 4.66 27.89 8.00
C SER A 78 5.91 28.57 7.44
N ARG A 79 6.45 28.03 6.34
CA ARG A 79 7.62 28.59 5.67
C ARG A 79 7.33 29.96 5.07
N ASP A 80 6.23 30.09 4.32
CA ASP A 80 5.86 31.35 3.68
C ASP A 80 5.63 32.46 4.71
N ALA A 81 4.97 32.15 5.84
CA ALA A 81 4.78 33.10 6.93
C ALA A 81 6.09 33.45 7.65
N ALA A 82 7.02 32.51 7.79
CA ALA A 82 8.34 32.76 8.36
C ALA A 82 9.22 33.63 7.44
N ASP A 83 9.15 33.37 6.13
CA ASP A 83 9.82 34.16 5.10
C ASP A 83 9.27 35.60 5.10
N GLU A 84 7.96 35.80 5.26
CA GLU A 84 7.34 37.12 5.40
C GLU A 84 7.86 37.91 6.61
N VAL A 85 8.03 37.25 7.76
CA VAL A 85 8.60 37.89 8.96
C VAL A 85 10.09 38.23 8.78
N SER A 86 10.81 37.45 7.98
CA SER A 86 12.27 37.53 7.80
C SER A 86 12.72 38.45 6.65
N ALA A 87 11.93 38.54 5.58
CA ALA A 87 12.27 39.26 4.35
C ALA A 87 12.17 40.79 4.45
N ASP A 88 11.63 41.32 5.55
CA ASP A 88 11.58 42.75 5.84
C ASP A 88 12.99 43.25 6.24
N HIS A 89 13.86 43.35 5.22
CA HIS A 89 15.27 43.73 5.32
C HIS A 89 15.49 45.26 5.30
N GLY A 90 14.41 46.06 5.25
CA GLY A 90 14.49 47.48 4.91
C GLY A 90 14.54 48.45 6.07
N VAL A 91 13.99 48.10 7.24
CA VAL A 91 13.90 49.03 8.37
C VAL A 91 14.07 48.20 9.65
N VAL A 92 14.76 48.75 10.65
CA VAL A 92 14.59 48.33 12.04
C VAL A 92 13.15 48.64 12.44
N GLY A 93 12.19 47.89 11.89
CA GLY A 93 10.77 48.09 12.08
C GLY A 93 10.45 47.73 13.52
N THR A 94 9.81 48.63 14.24
CA THR A 94 9.25 48.32 15.56
C THR A 94 8.33 47.11 15.43
N TRP A 95 8.48 46.14 16.34
CA TRP A 95 7.59 44.99 16.38
C TRP A 95 6.14 45.45 16.53
N THR A 96 5.27 45.06 15.59
CA THR A 96 3.85 45.44 15.56
C THR A 96 2.97 44.22 15.84
N ASP A 97 1.71 44.47 16.23
CA ASP A 97 0.73 43.41 16.46
C ASP A 97 0.46 42.56 15.21
N ALA A 98 0.50 43.18 14.02
CA ALA A 98 0.37 42.47 12.75
C ALA A 98 1.54 41.49 12.54
N ARG A 99 2.77 41.90 12.85
CA ARG A 99 3.96 41.04 12.76
C ARG A 99 3.92 39.91 13.78
N GLN A 100 3.43 40.19 14.98
CA GLN A 100 3.17 39.15 15.99
C GLN A 100 2.19 38.10 15.46
N ALA A 101 1.09 38.53 14.83
CA ALA A 101 0.10 37.60 14.27
C ALA A 101 0.69 36.69 13.18
N THR A 102 1.53 37.22 12.29
CA THR A 102 2.21 36.40 11.26
C THR A 102 3.20 35.42 11.90
N TYR A 103 3.96 35.86 12.92
CA TYR A 103 4.86 35.00 13.67
C TYR A 103 4.11 33.85 14.37
N ASP A 104 2.99 34.15 15.02
CA ASP A 104 2.14 33.17 15.69
C ASP A 104 1.53 32.18 14.68
N ARG A 105 1.10 32.68 13.51
CA ARG A 105 0.64 31.83 12.40
C ARG A 105 1.75 30.86 11.97
N ALA A 106 2.96 31.36 11.71
CA ALA A 106 4.09 30.53 11.28
C ALA A 106 4.35 29.40 12.29
N GLY A 107 4.35 29.70 13.59
CA GLY A 107 4.50 28.70 14.66
C GLY A 107 3.35 27.70 14.73
N SER A 108 2.10 28.17 14.63
CA SER A 108 0.93 27.29 14.68
C SER A 108 0.84 26.34 13.48
N SER A 109 1.17 26.83 12.28
CA SER A 109 1.22 26.02 11.05
C SER A 109 2.38 25.02 11.10
N GLY A 110 3.54 25.41 11.63
CA GLY A 110 4.66 24.49 11.83
C GLY A 110 4.29 23.34 12.78
N THR A 111 3.56 23.64 13.85
CA THR A 111 3.05 22.61 14.78
C THR A 111 2.08 21.65 14.09
N LYS A 112 1.14 22.18 13.29
CA LYS A 112 0.20 21.35 12.51
C LYS A 112 0.91 20.47 11.48
N ALA A 113 1.97 20.99 10.85
CA ALA A 113 2.80 20.24 9.93
C ALA A 113 3.45 19.01 10.60
N ILE A 114 4.04 19.22 11.78
CA ILE A 114 4.63 18.14 12.59
C ILE A 114 3.58 17.08 12.92
N VAL A 115 2.39 17.50 13.37
CA VAL A 115 1.29 16.56 13.66
C VAL A 115 0.91 15.75 12.41
N GLY A 116 0.80 16.40 11.25
CA GLY A 116 0.53 15.72 9.98
C GLY A 116 1.58 14.66 9.64
N TYR A 117 2.87 14.97 9.81
CA TYR A 117 3.96 14.02 9.59
C TYR A 117 3.97 12.87 10.59
N VAL A 118 3.69 13.13 11.86
CA VAL A 118 3.59 12.07 12.88
C VAL A 118 2.43 11.12 12.54
N LEU A 119 1.27 11.65 12.18
CA LEU A 119 0.13 10.82 11.75
C LEU A 119 0.47 10.00 10.50
N ALA A 120 1.13 10.60 9.51
CA ALA A 120 1.59 9.90 8.32
C ALA A 120 2.53 8.74 8.67
N ALA A 121 3.47 8.95 9.60
CA ALA A 121 4.39 7.91 10.06
C ALA A 121 3.64 6.78 10.79
N LEU A 122 2.68 7.09 11.66
CA LEU A 122 1.88 6.11 12.37
C LEU A 122 1.04 5.26 11.40
N PHE A 123 0.38 5.89 10.42
CA PHE A 123 -0.40 5.17 9.40
C PHE A 123 0.49 4.29 8.52
N THR A 124 1.68 4.78 8.15
CA THR A 124 2.65 4.01 7.37
C THR A 124 3.12 2.79 8.14
N GLY A 125 3.53 2.97 9.41
CA GLY A 125 3.91 1.88 10.30
C GLY A 125 2.77 0.87 10.51
N GLY A 126 1.55 1.36 10.72
CA GLY A 126 0.35 0.53 10.83
C GLY A 126 0.08 -0.27 9.56
N THR A 127 0.27 0.32 8.38
CA THR A 127 0.11 -0.36 7.08
C THR A 127 1.10 -1.52 6.94
N ILE A 128 2.37 -1.29 7.29
CA ILE A 128 3.42 -2.32 7.26
C ILE A 128 3.07 -3.45 8.24
N ALA A 129 2.76 -3.09 9.50
CA ALA A 129 2.39 -4.06 10.52
C ALA A 129 1.18 -4.90 10.11
N ALA A 130 0.11 -4.27 9.61
CA ALA A 130 -1.08 -4.96 9.12
C ALA A 130 -0.75 -5.91 7.96
N THR A 131 0.10 -5.49 7.03
CA THR A 131 0.50 -6.31 5.87
C THR A 131 1.26 -7.57 6.29
N VAL A 132 2.14 -7.46 7.28
CA VAL A 132 2.93 -8.58 7.83
C VAL A 132 2.03 -9.50 8.66
N MET A 133 1.23 -8.95 9.58
CA MET A 133 0.38 -9.73 10.49
C MET A 133 -0.76 -10.46 9.77
N THR A 134 -1.22 -9.94 8.63
CA THR A 134 -2.32 -10.53 7.84
C THR A 134 -1.83 -11.30 6.62
N HIS A 135 -0.59 -11.80 6.64
CA HIS A 135 -0.06 -12.63 5.56
C HIS A 135 -0.94 -13.88 5.36
N PRO A 136 -1.59 -14.06 4.20
CA PRO A 136 -2.61 -15.10 4.00
C PRO A 136 -2.05 -16.52 3.85
N GLY A 137 -0.72 -16.68 3.86
CA GLY A 137 -0.03 -17.97 3.68
C GLY A 137 -0.08 -18.45 2.23
N ASP A 138 0.56 -19.60 1.98
CA ASP A 138 0.52 -20.28 0.69
C ASP A 138 -0.49 -21.43 0.72
N GLU A 139 -1.26 -21.57 -0.35
CA GLU A 139 -2.09 -22.74 -0.62
C GLU A 139 -1.39 -23.65 -1.64
N GLU A 140 -1.44 -24.95 -1.37
CA GLU A 140 -0.91 -25.97 -2.26
C GLU A 140 -1.98 -26.34 -3.28
N VAL A 141 -1.71 -26.06 -4.56
CA VAL A 141 -2.59 -26.39 -5.67
C VAL A 141 -2.01 -27.62 -6.36
N VAL A 142 -2.68 -28.76 -6.19
CA VAL A 142 -2.35 -29.99 -6.90
C VAL A 142 -3.05 -29.97 -8.25
N LEU A 143 -2.30 -29.76 -9.33
CA LEU A 143 -2.80 -30.01 -10.67
C LEU A 143 -2.69 -31.51 -10.92
N THR A 144 -3.80 -32.22 -10.74
CA THR A 144 -3.90 -33.58 -11.23
C THR A 144 -4.18 -33.51 -12.73
N PRO A 145 -3.30 -34.02 -13.61
CA PRO A 145 -3.61 -34.20 -15.03
C PRO A 145 -4.63 -35.34 -15.17
N GLY A 146 -5.88 -35.06 -14.82
CA GLY A 146 -7.03 -35.89 -15.07
C GLY A 146 -7.93 -35.12 -16.03
N ALA A 147 -8.34 -35.79 -17.10
CA ALA A 147 -9.31 -35.29 -18.07
C ALA A 147 -10.39 -34.42 -17.40
N ARG A 148 -10.87 -33.36 -18.08
CA ARG A 148 -12.22 -32.84 -17.83
C ARG A 148 -13.15 -34.04 -17.86
N ALA A 149 -13.40 -34.68 -16.72
CA ALA A 149 -14.32 -35.79 -16.65
C ALA A 149 -15.65 -35.18 -17.08
N ALA A 150 -16.17 -35.65 -18.21
CA ALA A 150 -17.48 -35.25 -18.70
C ALA A 150 -18.42 -35.27 -17.50
N ARG A 151 -18.86 -34.10 -17.04
CA ARG A 151 -19.84 -34.04 -15.95
C ARG A 151 -21.13 -34.56 -16.58
N PRO A 152 -21.65 -35.73 -16.16
CA PRO A 152 -22.92 -36.18 -16.68
C PRO A 152 -23.98 -35.18 -16.22
N LEU A 153 -24.56 -34.47 -17.18
CA LEU A 153 -25.72 -33.63 -16.94
C LEU A 153 -26.92 -34.56 -17.01
N VAL A 154 -27.46 -34.90 -15.84
CA VAL A 154 -28.70 -35.65 -15.72
C VAL A 154 -29.83 -34.65 -15.54
N THR A 155 -30.76 -34.60 -16.50
CA THR A 155 -31.95 -33.75 -16.41
C THR A 155 -33.20 -34.63 -16.36
N PRO A 156 -34.03 -34.54 -15.31
CA PRO A 156 -35.27 -35.31 -15.23
C PRO A 156 -36.30 -34.77 -16.23
N VAL A 157 -37.02 -35.67 -16.91
CA VAL A 157 -38.12 -35.35 -17.84
C VAL A 157 -39.33 -36.23 -17.54
N ALA A 158 -40.54 -35.78 -17.90
CA ALA A 158 -41.74 -36.59 -17.69
C ALA A 158 -41.64 -37.91 -18.49
N GLY A 159 -41.47 -39.03 -17.78
CA GLY A 159 -41.25 -40.35 -18.36
C GLY A 159 -39.82 -40.93 -18.25
N GLY A 160 -38.84 -40.21 -17.66
CA GLY A 160 -37.49 -40.75 -17.44
C GLY A 160 -36.42 -39.71 -17.12
N ALA A 161 -35.15 -40.09 -17.26
CA ALA A 161 -34.00 -39.17 -17.15
C ALA A 161 -33.21 -39.16 -18.45
N VAL A 162 -32.84 -37.97 -18.94
CA VAL A 162 -31.92 -37.82 -20.07
C VAL A 162 -30.51 -37.61 -19.50
N VAL A 163 -29.56 -38.42 -19.95
CA VAL A 163 -28.14 -38.28 -19.62
C VAL A 163 -27.43 -37.65 -20.82
N GLY A 164 -27.03 -36.39 -20.67
CA GLY A 164 -26.23 -35.66 -21.66
C GLY A 164 -24.79 -35.46 -21.17
N GLY A 165 -23.83 -35.45 -22.11
CA GLY A 165 -22.45 -35.05 -21.85
C GLY A 165 -22.18 -33.67 -22.42
N ALA A 166 -21.74 -32.71 -21.59
CA ALA A 166 -21.23 -31.44 -22.07
C ALA A 166 -19.72 -31.56 -22.31
N TRP A 167 -19.29 -31.30 -23.56
CA TRP A 167 -17.89 -31.18 -23.92
C TRP A 167 -17.57 -29.70 -24.08
N SER A 168 -16.57 -29.20 -23.37
CA SER A 168 -15.97 -27.90 -23.66
C SER A 168 -14.56 -28.12 -24.20
N TRP A 169 -14.27 -27.47 -25.33
CA TRP A 169 -12.93 -27.24 -25.85
C TRP A 169 -12.37 -26.01 -25.14
#